data_AF-A0A1Y0IPM3-F1
#
_entry.id   AF-A0A1Y0IPM3-F1
#
_cell.length_a   1.000
_cell.length_b   1.000
_cell.length_c   1.000
_cell.angle_alpha   90.00
_cell.angle_beta   90.00
_cell.angle_gamma   90.00
#
_symmetry.space_group_name_H-M   'P 1'
#
loop_
_entity.id
_entity.type
_entity.pdbx_description
1 polymer ?
#
loop_
_entity_poly.entity_id
_entity_poly.type
_entity_poly.pdbx_seq_one_letter_code
_entity_poly.pdbx_strand_id
1 'polypeptide(L)'
;MLLIGTALYYLFQHPIAGVADFWLVLLLAVPLIALTVLFPVTLPSMLVSLELVFTFYLVLSFDAATTLWVNFIGELIASLLMLRGTRKMAVLLNPALKVLCLVAGYAVFALVTEYVFDGQVSTGYTVAKLITVAAVFFFFNHLIINLMLFLQTSHFKLKTCFDAVRWESLVYLIVLPLAFLGYVMEPYAGIATLAILMVPVAILTYMIRSFNRLQWANRINQTCMELAGSKELRVIYKRTFAMAQEFTDSPSGMLLELQGDGTYRGADPEGRVVEQLTHPLLQMTAASNQVQILHNADKSGFGLPGVEARSVMLIPLVGQTNVFGIICLWKLSSHGFRKAHQDQLRFLASQVSIILDRNHVYEELERAAVTNKLTGLYNYQFFYDQLNHRFQAAQVRGTISVC
;
A
#
# COMPACT_ATOMS: atom_id res chain seq x y z
N MET A 1 18.23 14.32 12.24
CA MET A 1 18.69 14.87 13.53
C MET A 1 18.43 16.36 13.63
N LEU A 2 18.90 17.18 12.68
CA LEU A 2 18.66 18.63 12.70
C LEU A 2 17.16 19.02 12.81
N LEU A 3 16.30 18.47 11.95
CA LEU A 3 14.84 18.71 12.00
C LEU A 3 14.20 18.35 13.35
N ILE A 4 14.65 17.26 13.99
CA ILE A 4 14.12 16.83 15.29
C ILE A 4 14.56 17.81 16.38
N GLY A 5 15.84 18.21 16.36
CA GLY A 5 16.38 19.20 17.30
C GLY A 5 15.67 20.55 17.20
N THR A 6 15.45 21.05 15.97
CA THR A 6 14.71 22.31 15.75
C THR A 6 13.26 22.21 16.20
N ALA A 7 12.59 21.09 15.93
CA ALA A 7 11.20 20.88 16.36
C ALA A 7 11.08 20.87 17.89
N LEU A 8 11.97 20.12 18.58
CA LEU A 8 11.98 20.07 20.04
C LEU A 8 12.30 21.43 20.64
N TYR A 9 13.24 22.19 20.05
CA TYR A 9 13.55 23.55 20.48
C TYR A 9 12.30 24.44 20.48
N TYR A 10 11.56 24.49 19.36
CA TYR A 10 10.33 25.28 19.29
C TYR A 10 9.22 24.75 20.20
N LEU A 11 9.10 23.43 20.34
CA LEU A 11 8.12 22.82 21.24
C LEU A 11 8.37 23.25 22.70
N PHE A 12 9.62 23.24 23.16
CA PHE A 12 9.98 23.65 24.53
C PHE A 12 9.92 25.17 24.76
N GLN A 13 9.95 25.99 23.70
CA GLN A 13 9.66 27.43 23.82
C GLN A 13 8.17 27.72 24.09
N HIS A 14 7.28 26.75 23.88
CA HIS A 14 5.85 26.85 24.16
C HIS A 14 5.51 25.96 25.35
N PRO A 15 5.80 26.38 26.59
CA PRO A 15 5.61 25.55 27.77
C PRO A 15 4.13 25.20 27.97
N ILE A 16 3.90 24.00 28.51
CA ILE A 16 2.57 23.52 28.86
C ILE A 16 1.94 24.49 29.86
N ALA A 17 0.80 25.06 29.50
CA ALA A 17 -0.01 25.81 30.44
C ALA A 17 -0.56 24.82 31.48
N GLY A 18 -0.20 24.98 32.76
CA GLY A 18 -0.64 24.10 33.85
C GLY A 18 -2.12 24.21 34.22
N VAL A 19 -2.99 24.54 33.26
CA VAL A 19 -4.43 24.74 33.44
C VAL A 19 -5.16 23.40 33.33
N ALA A 20 -6.23 23.20 34.11
CA ALA A 20 -7.03 21.98 34.09
C ALA A 20 -7.55 21.61 32.68
N ASP A 21 -7.91 22.63 31.89
CA ASP A 21 -8.39 22.46 30.52
C ASP A 21 -7.35 21.84 29.58
N PHE A 22 -6.06 22.19 29.73
CA PHE A 22 -4.98 21.60 28.94
C PHE A 22 -4.91 20.08 29.13
N TRP A 23 -4.94 19.62 30.38
CA TRP A 23 -4.82 18.19 30.69
C TRP A 23 -6.01 17.39 30.18
N LEU A 24 -7.21 17.98 30.24
CA LEU A 24 -8.43 17.36 29.76
C LEU A 24 -8.42 17.24 28.24
N VAL A 25 -8.00 18.29 27.53
CA VAL A 25 -7.81 18.28 26.07
C VAL A 25 -6.76 17.26 25.66
N LEU A 26 -5.62 17.21 26.38
CA LEU A 26 -4.57 16.25 26.13
C LEU A 26 -5.08 14.81 26.29
N LEU A 27 -5.81 14.52 27.38
CA LEU A 27 -6.35 13.18 27.65
C LEU A 27 -7.32 12.70 26.56
N LEU A 28 -8.10 13.60 25.96
CA LEU A 28 -9.10 13.24 24.96
C LEU A 28 -8.58 13.33 23.52
N ALA A 29 -7.85 14.37 23.15
CA ALA A 29 -7.41 14.58 21.78
C ALA A 29 -6.25 13.65 21.38
N VAL A 30 -5.33 13.34 22.31
CA VAL A 30 -4.17 12.47 22.02
C VAL A 30 -4.58 11.08 21.55
N PRO A 31 -5.49 10.34 22.24
CA PRO A 31 -5.96 9.04 21.76
C PRO A 31 -6.64 9.11 20.40
N LEU A 32 -7.39 10.19 20.12
CA LEU A 32 -8.12 10.36 18.86
C LEU A 32 -7.18 10.61 17.68
N ILE A 33 -6.19 11.49 17.88
CA ILE A 33 -5.10 11.69 16.92
C ILE A 33 -4.35 10.38 16.74
N ALA A 34 -3.93 9.73 17.82
CA ALA A 34 -3.17 8.49 17.72
C ALA A 34 -3.95 7.39 16.97
N LEU A 35 -5.25 7.25 17.24
CA LEU A 35 -6.12 6.30 16.55
C LEU A 35 -6.24 6.61 15.06
N THR A 36 -6.39 7.87 14.67
CA THR A 36 -6.49 8.26 13.26
C THR A 36 -5.19 8.08 12.49
N VAL A 37 -4.04 8.32 13.12
CA VAL A 37 -2.71 7.98 12.57
C VAL A 37 -2.56 6.47 12.40
N LEU A 38 -3.04 5.67 13.36
CA LEU A 38 -2.92 4.21 13.36
C LEU A 38 -3.71 3.54 12.23
N PHE A 39 -4.81 4.17 11.82
CA PHE A 39 -5.72 3.64 10.80
C PHE A 39 -5.79 4.57 9.57
N PRO A 40 -4.68 4.79 8.86
CA PRO A 40 -4.66 5.72 7.73
C PRO A 40 -5.53 5.21 6.58
N VAL A 41 -5.99 6.16 5.78
CA VAL A 41 -6.67 5.90 4.51
C VAL A 41 -5.62 5.67 3.44
N THR A 42 -5.80 4.60 2.66
CA THR A 42 -4.96 4.30 1.50
C THR A 42 -5.50 5.03 0.27
N LEU A 43 -4.75 5.99 -0.26
CA LEU A 43 -4.98 6.50 -1.62
C LEU A 43 -3.99 5.80 -2.58
N PRO A 44 -4.21 5.84 -3.91
CA PRO A 44 -3.44 5.04 -4.86
C PRO A 44 -1.91 5.14 -4.76
N SER A 45 -1.38 6.28 -4.29
CA SER A 45 0.06 6.52 -4.18
C SER A 45 0.54 6.92 -2.79
N MET A 46 -0.35 7.03 -1.78
CA MET A 46 0.02 7.52 -0.45
C MET A 46 -0.94 7.08 0.64
N LEU A 47 -0.43 7.01 1.87
CA LEU A 47 -1.26 6.92 3.06
C LEU A 47 -1.58 8.33 3.54
N VAL A 48 -2.86 8.63 3.74
CA VAL A 48 -3.28 9.89 4.35
C VAL A 48 -4.14 9.59 5.57
N SER A 49 -3.83 10.22 6.68
CA SER A 49 -4.64 10.16 7.90
C SER A 49 -5.53 11.40 7.99
N LEU A 50 -6.77 11.19 8.44
CA LEU A 50 -7.74 12.28 8.66
C LEU A 50 -7.56 12.96 10.03
N GLU A 51 -6.42 12.73 10.68
CA GLU A 51 -6.06 13.35 11.96
C GLU A 51 -6.00 14.89 11.87
N LEU A 52 -5.73 15.43 10.67
CA LEU A 52 -5.63 16.88 10.43
C LEU A 52 -6.93 17.61 10.77
N VAL A 53 -8.07 16.91 10.83
CA VAL A 53 -9.33 17.45 11.33
C VAL A 53 -9.17 17.92 12.78
N PHE A 54 -8.56 17.09 13.63
CA PHE A 54 -8.25 17.43 15.03
C PHE A 54 -7.15 18.47 15.11
N THR A 55 -6.12 18.35 14.26
CA THR A 55 -5.04 19.34 14.22
C THR A 55 -5.58 20.74 13.96
N PHE A 56 -6.39 20.92 12.92
CA PHE A 56 -6.91 22.25 12.57
C PHE A 56 -8.07 22.71 13.46
N TYR A 57 -8.84 21.78 14.03
CA TYR A 57 -9.78 22.13 15.12
C TYR A 57 -8.99 22.72 16.31
N LEU A 58 -7.92 22.05 16.74
CA LEU A 58 -7.06 22.56 17.82
C LEU A 58 -6.46 23.93 17.49
N VAL A 59 -6.02 24.12 16.24
CA VAL A 59 -5.52 25.43 15.77
C VAL A 59 -6.56 26.53 15.94
N LEU A 60 -7.84 26.26 15.70
CA LEU A 60 -8.89 27.28 15.82
C LEU A 60 -9.30 27.54 17.27
N SER A 61 -9.40 26.47 18.05
CA SER A 61 -10.05 26.45 19.37
C SER A 61 -9.11 26.67 20.54
N PHE A 62 -7.82 26.33 20.39
CA PHE A 62 -6.84 26.36 21.46
C PHE A 62 -5.63 27.23 21.11
N ASP A 63 -4.81 27.50 22.12
CA ASP A 63 -3.56 28.22 21.96
C ASP A 63 -2.50 27.36 21.24
N ALA A 64 -1.43 28.03 20.81
CA ALA A 64 -0.35 27.37 20.08
C ALA A 64 0.31 26.27 20.93
N ALA A 65 0.52 26.48 22.23
CA ALA A 65 1.17 25.49 23.08
C ALA A 65 0.34 24.20 23.17
N THR A 66 -0.96 24.30 23.47
CA THR A 66 -1.86 23.13 23.49
C THR A 66 -1.83 22.39 22.16
N THR A 67 -1.95 23.13 21.05
CA THR A 67 -1.96 22.53 19.71
C THR A 67 -0.67 21.78 19.41
N LEU A 68 0.49 22.36 19.69
CA LEU A 68 1.79 21.73 19.43
C LEU A 68 2.00 20.47 20.27
N TRP A 69 1.74 20.52 21.58
CA TRP A 69 1.95 19.39 22.48
C TRP A 69 1.01 18.22 22.19
N VAL A 70 -0.28 18.49 22.00
CA VAL A 70 -1.28 17.46 21.71
C VAL A 70 -0.97 16.75 20.40
N ASN A 71 -0.62 17.50 19.35
CA ASN A 71 -0.24 16.90 18.06
C ASN A 71 1.08 16.13 18.15
N PHE A 72 2.09 16.65 18.85
CA PHE A 72 3.36 15.95 19.03
C PHE A 72 3.18 14.62 19.76
N ILE A 73 2.47 14.62 20.89
CA ILE A 73 2.26 13.41 21.70
C ILE A 73 1.37 12.41 20.97
N GLY A 74 0.27 12.85 20.34
CA GLY A 74 -0.62 11.99 19.56
C GLY A 74 0.12 11.27 18.43
N GLU A 75 0.92 12.01 17.67
CA GLU A 75 1.74 11.47 16.58
C GLU A 75 2.82 10.51 17.10
N LEU A 76 3.46 10.86 18.21
CA LEU A 76 4.51 10.06 18.81
C LEU A 76 3.96 8.72 19.32
N ILE A 77 2.83 8.72 20.01
CA ILE A 77 2.18 7.50 20.52
C ILE A 77 1.80 6.58 19.35
N ALA A 78 1.19 7.11 18.29
CA ALA A 78 0.87 6.31 17.12
C ALA A 78 2.12 5.73 16.45
N SER A 79 3.16 6.56 16.28
CA SER A 79 4.43 6.14 15.69
C SER A 79 5.13 5.05 16.53
N LEU A 80 5.06 5.15 17.86
CA LEU A 80 5.57 4.13 18.79
C LEU A 80 4.77 2.83 18.69
N LEU A 81 3.45 2.88 18.58
CA LEU A 81 2.62 1.68 18.40
C LEU A 81 2.88 0.98 17.06
N MET A 82 3.38 1.71 16.05
CA MET A 82 3.81 1.18 14.74
C MET A 82 5.26 0.66 14.70
N LEU A 83 6.01 0.69 15.81
CA LEU A 83 7.46 0.34 15.88
C LEU A 83 7.82 -1.04 15.33
N ARG A 84 6.88 -2.01 15.28
CA ARG A 84 7.14 -3.36 14.77
C ARG A 84 7.50 -3.43 13.27
N GLY A 85 7.47 -2.31 12.54
CA GLY A 85 7.87 -2.29 11.12
C GLY A 85 8.44 -0.97 10.58
N THR A 86 8.72 0.01 11.44
CA THR A 86 9.22 1.34 11.03
C THR A 86 10.69 1.55 11.40
N ARG A 87 11.41 2.38 10.63
CA ARG A 87 12.79 2.77 10.98
C ARG A 87 12.74 3.56 12.30
N LYS A 88 13.61 3.24 13.26
CA LYS A 88 13.70 3.95 14.56
C LYS A 88 13.74 5.47 14.42
N MET A 89 14.37 5.99 13.36
CA MET A 89 14.46 7.42 13.10
C MET A 89 13.15 8.05 12.61
N ALA A 90 12.24 7.27 12.00
CA ALA A 90 10.93 7.77 11.55
C ALA A 90 10.00 8.07 12.72
N VAL A 91 10.18 7.39 13.86
CA VAL A 91 9.31 7.52 15.05
C VAL A 91 9.28 8.95 15.60
N LEU A 92 10.43 9.62 15.64
CA LEU A 92 10.53 11.00 16.11
C LEU A 92 10.43 12.03 14.98
N LEU A 93 10.68 11.61 13.73
CA LEU A 93 10.65 12.52 12.60
C LEU A 93 9.24 13.00 12.27
N ASN A 94 8.24 12.11 12.27
CA ASN A 94 6.86 12.50 11.96
C ASN A 94 6.29 13.52 12.96
N PRO A 95 6.38 13.29 14.30
CA PRO A 95 5.97 14.29 15.29
C PRO A 95 6.74 15.60 15.14
N ALA A 96 8.05 15.53 14.89
CA ALA A 96 8.88 16.72 14.71
C ALA A 96 8.48 17.54 13.48
N LEU A 97 8.21 16.87 12.36
CA LEU A 97 7.77 17.53 11.13
C LEU A 97 6.44 18.27 11.35
N LYS A 98 5.51 17.63 12.05
CA LYS A 98 4.20 18.20 12.38
C LYS A 98 4.33 19.47 13.22
N VAL A 99 5.21 19.47 14.22
CA VAL A 99 5.52 20.66 15.03
C VAL A 99 6.11 21.77 14.16
N LEU A 100 7.09 21.47 13.30
CA LEU A 100 7.70 22.48 12.43
C LEU A 100 6.69 23.12 11.47
N CYS A 101 5.83 22.32 10.85
CA CYS A 101 4.79 22.81 9.95
C CYS A 101 3.77 23.71 10.68
N LEU A 102 3.37 23.33 11.90
CA LEU A 102 2.47 24.14 12.72
C LEU A 102 3.11 25.45 13.18
N VAL A 103 4.36 25.41 13.67
CA VAL A 103 5.10 26.61 14.08
C VAL A 103 5.27 27.57 12.91
N ALA A 104 5.62 27.06 11.72
CA ALA A 104 5.69 27.87 10.51
C ALA A 104 4.32 28.51 10.18
N GLY A 105 3.24 27.73 10.28
CA GLY A 105 1.88 28.22 10.06
C GLY A 105 1.48 29.34 11.03
N TYR A 106 1.73 29.17 12.33
CA TYR A 106 1.48 30.20 13.34
C TYR A 106 2.33 31.45 13.12
N ALA A 107 3.61 31.30 12.76
CA ALA A 107 4.50 32.43 12.50
C ALA A 107 4.03 33.25 11.31
N VAL A 108 3.64 32.60 10.20
CA VAL A 108 3.11 33.31 9.02
C VAL A 108 1.76 33.95 9.35
N PHE A 109 0.88 33.27 10.10
CA PHE A 109 -0.38 33.86 10.51
C PHE A 109 -0.20 35.08 11.42
N ALA A 110 0.78 35.06 12.33
CA ALA A 110 1.12 36.20 13.19
C ALA A 110 1.48 37.45 12.36
N LEU A 111 2.22 37.27 11.26
CA LEU A 111 2.50 38.36 10.31
C LEU A 111 1.20 38.84 9.64
N VAL A 112 0.39 37.93 9.10
CA VAL A 112 -0.86 38.29 8.41
C VAL A 112 -1.82 39.06 9.32
N THR A 113 -1.97 38.65 10.58
CA THR A 113 -2.91 39.31 11.50
C THR A 113 -2.48 40.72 11.87
N GLU A 114 -1.18 40.97 12.01
CA GLU A 114 -0.65 42.30 12.33
C GLU A 114 -0.99 43.30 11.21
N TYR A 115 -0.92 42.87 9.94
CA TYR A 115 -1.20 43.74 8.80
C TYR A 115 -2.69 43.89 8.46
N VAL A 116 -3.50 42.83 8.65
CA VAL A 116 -4.85 42.75 8.06
C VAL A 116 -5.97 43.00 9.08
N PHE A 117 -5.78 42.58 10.34
CA PHE A 117 -6.87 42.55 11.32
C PHE A 117 -6.66 43.48 12.52
N ASP A 118 -5.48 44.10 12.66
CA ASP A 118 -5.15 45.05 13.73
C ASP A 118 -5.57 44.56 15.14
N GLY A 119 -5.39 43.25 15.37
CA GLY A 119 -5.75 42.58 16.62
C GLY A 119 -7.25 42.32 16.86
N GLN A 120 -8.15 42.68 15.94
CA GLN A 120 -9.58 42.44 16.08
C GLN A 120 -9.97 40.99 15.74
N VAL A 121 -10.52 40.28 16.73
CA VAL A 121 -11.05 38.93 16.55
C VAL A 121 -12.43 39.00 15.90
N SER A 122 -12.50 38.63 14.62
CA SER A 122 -13.73 38.54 13.82
C SER A 122 -13.86 37.16 13.18
N THR A 123 -15.01 36.86 12.56
CA THR A 123 -15.15 35.63 11.76
C THR A 123 -14.11 35.57 10.64
N GLY A 124 -13.76 36.72 10.04
CA GLY A 124 -12.69 36.83 9.05
C GLY A 124 -11.32 36.45 9.60
N TYR A 125 -11.02 36.82 10.85
CA TYR A 125 -9.80 36.44 11.55
C TYR A 125 -9.68 34.92 11.70
N THR A 126 -10.76 34.24 12.15
CA THR A 126 -10.77 32.79 12.33
C THR A 126 -10.59 32.04 11.00
N VAL A 127 -11.28 32.49 9.95
CA VAL A 127 -11.15 31.90 8.61
C VAL A 127 -9.74 32.12 8.06
N ALA A 128 -9.17 33.33 8.23
CA ALA A 128 -7.81 33.63 7.82
C ALA A 128 -6.78 32.78 8.59
N LYS A 129 -6.99 32.55 9.89
CA LYS A 129 -6.16 31.64 10.72
C LYS A 129 -6.15 30.23 10.14
N LEU A 130 -7.33 29.66 9.90
CA LEU A 130 -7.47 28.31 9.35
C LEU A 130 -6.76 28.19 7.99
N ILE A 131 -7.07 29.10 7.05
CA ILE A 131 -6.54 29.03 5.70
C ILE A 131 -5.02 29.24 5.69
N THR A 132 -4.51 30.23 6.43
CA THR A 132 -3.08 30.55 6.45
C THR A 132 -2.28 29.41 7.07
N VAL A 133 -2.68 28.93 8.24
CA VAL A 133 -1.98 27.83 8.92
C VAL A 133 -2.06 26.56 8.08
N ALA A 134 -3.21 26.25 7.48
CA ALA A 134 -3.36 25.07 6.63
C ALA A 134 -2.53 25.14 5.34
N ALA A 135 -2.50 26.29 4.65
CA ALA A 135 -1.73 26.47 3.43
C ALA A 135 -0.22 26.35 3.69
N VAL A 136 0.26 26.96 4.77
CA VAL A 136 1.67 26.89 5.16
C VAL A 136 2.02 25.47 5.60
N PHE A 137 1.17 24.83 6.41
CA PHE A 137 1.37 23.43 6.80
C PHE A 137 1.47 22.53 5.56
N PHE A 138 0.52 22.66 4.62
CA PHE A 138 0.51 21.88 3.38
C PHE A 138 1.80 22.07 2.58
N PHE A 139 2.23 23.32 2.36
CA PHE A 139 3.42 23.63 1.58
C PHE A 139 4.70 23.10 2.24
N PHE A 140 4.90 23.38 3.54
CA PHE A 140 6.10 22.94 4.26
C PHE A 140 6.17 21.42 4.41
N ASN A 141 5.03 20.76 4.68
CA ASN A 141 4.97 19.31 4.76
C ASN A 141 5.46 18.67 3.44
N HIS A 142 4.91 19.12 2.31
CA HIS A 142 5.32 18.62 1.00
C HIS A 142 6.77 18.99 0.66
N LEU A 143 7.20 20.22 0.95
CA LEU A 143 8.56 20.65 0.68
C LEU A 143 9.57 19.76 1.41
N ILE A 144 9.37 19.52 2.71
CA ILE A 144 10.29 18.73 3.52
C ILE A 144 10.25 17.25 3.10
N ILE A 145 9.08 16.66 2.90
CA ILE A 145 8.96 15.26 2.46
C ILE A 145 9.63 15.05 1.10
N ASN A 146 9.36 15.93 0.12
CA ASN A 146 9.94 15.80 -1.21
C ASN A 146 11.46 16.04 -1.21
N LEU A 147 11.95 16.99 -0.42
CA LEU A 147 13.40 17.19 -0.25
C LEU A 147 14.05 15.94 0.36
N MET A 148 13.42 15.34 1.37
CA MET A 148 13.90 14.09 1.96
C MET A 148 13.91 12.93 0.96
N LEU A 149 12.87 12.79 0.13
CA LEU A 149 12.82 11.78 -0.93
C LEU A 149 13.92 12.02 -1.97
N PHE A 150 14.10 13.26 -2.42
CA PHE A 150 15.14 13.65 -3.37
C PHE A 150 16.55 13.30 -2.85
N LEU A 151 16.82 13.57 -1.57
CA LEU A 151 18.13 13.28 -0.97
C LEU A 151 18.37 11.79 -0.70
N GLN A 152 17.32 10.97 -0.53
CA GLN A 152 17.45 9.57 -0.11
C GLN A 152 17.28 8.54 -1.23
N THR A 153 16.67 8.91 -2.35
CA THR A 153 16.40 7.97 -3.46
C THR A 153 17.07 8.41 -4.76
N SER A 154 17.79 7.49 -5.41
CA SER A 154 18.45 7.72 -6.70
C SER A 154 17.48 7.88 -7.89
N HIS A 155 16.18 7.62 -7.68
CA HIS A 155 15.14 7.60 -8.70
C HIS A 155 13.97 8.53 -8.34
N PHE A 156 14.25 9.79 -7.99
CA PHE A 156 13.22 10.80 -7.77
C PHE A 156 12.44 11.09 -9.07
N LYS A 157 11.11 10.95 -9.03
CA LYS A 157 10.23 11.27 -10.16
C LYS A 157 9.28 12.41 -9.80
N LEU A 158 9.38 13.53 -10.53
CA LEU A 158 8.50 14.70 -10.38
C LEU A 158 7.00 14.35 -10.49
N LYS A 159 6.64 13.40 -11.37
CA LYS A 159 5.25 12.94 -11.52
C LYS A 159 4.65 12.43 -10.21
N THR A 160 5.42 11.65 -9.44
CA THR A 160 4.98 11.10 -8.15
C THR A 160 4.74 12.19 -7.11
N CYS A 161 5.54 13.27 -7.15
CA CYS A 161 5.34 14.45 -6.30
C CYS A 161 4.00 15.15 -6.64
N PHE A 162 3.72 15.40 -7.92
CA PHE A 162 2.46 16.03 -8.33
C PHE A 162 1.24 15.16 -8.01
N ASP A 163 1.36 13.84 -8.18
CA ASP A 163 0.29 12.91 -7.81
C ASP A 163 -0.02 12.97 -6.31
N ALA A 164 1.01 13.05 -5.45
CA ALA A 164 0.84 13.21 -4.01
C ALA A 164 0.14 14.53 -3.63
N VAL A 165 0.62 15.65 -4.18
CA VAL A 165 0.02 16.99 -3.98
C VAL A 165 -1.46 17.00 -4.36
N ARG A 166 -1.81 16.38 -5.49
CA ARG A 166 -3.20 16.30 -5.96
C ARG A 166 -4.10 15.56 -4.99
N TRP A 167 -3.66 14.39 -4.52
CA TRP A 167 -4.44 13.57 -3.59
C TRP A 167 -4.57 14.23 -2.22
N GLU A 168 -3.50 14.85 -1.71
CA GLU A 168 -3.54 15.53 -0.42
C GLU A 168 -4.41 16.80 -0.47
N SER A 169 -4.42 17.53 -1.60
CA SER A 169 -5.32 18.67 -1.80
C SER A 169 -6.80 18.30 -1.66
N LEU A 170 -7.21 17.14 -2.19
CA LEU A 170 -8.57 16.63 -2.05
C LEU A 170 -8.92 16.31 -0.60
N VAL A 171 -7.94 15.84 0.18
CA VAL A 171 -8.16 15.59 1.62
C VAL A 171 -8.36 16.89 2.37
N TYR A 172 -7.60 17.95 2.06
CA TYR A 172 -7.75 19.27 2.68
C TYR A 172 -9.15 19.87 2.41
N LEU A 173 -9.72 19.61 1.25
CA LEU A 173 -11.09 20.03 0.92
C LEU A 173 -12.14 19.41 1.86
N ILE A 174 -11.86 18.25 2.46
CA ILE A 174 -12.73 17.60 3.44
C ILE A 174 -12.35 17.99 4.86
N VAL A 175 -11.05 18.08 5.15
CA VAL A 175 -10.51 18.34 6.48
C VAL A 175 -10.88 19.74 6.98
N LEU A 176 -10.70 20.79 6.17
CA LEU A 176 -10.87 22.17 6.61
C LEU A 176 -12.33 22.51 6.97
N PRO A 177 -13.35 22.14 6.18
CA PRO A 177 -14.74 22.34 6.57
C PRO A 177 -15.11 21.60 7.85
N LEU A 178 -14.59 20.39 8.05
CA LEU A 178 -14.88 19.59 9.23
C LEU A 178 -14.22 20.15 10.49
N ALA A 179 -12.99 20.64 10.39
CA ALA A 179 -12.31 21.35 11.46
C ALA A 179 -13.04 22.65 11.84
N PHE A 180 -13.49 23.42 10.83
CA PHE A 180 -14.27 24.63 11.04
C PHE A 180 -15.64 24.33 11.67
N LEU A 181 -16.31 23.26 11.25
CA LEU A 181 -17.55 22.79 11.89
C LEU A 181 -17.32 22.47 13.37
N GLY A 182 -16.19 21.84 13.70
CA GLY A 182 -15.75 21.62 15.08
C GLY A 182 -15.71 22.91 15.89
N TYR A 183 -15.02 23.92 15.36
CA TYR A 183 -14.96 25.25 15.99
C TYR A 183 -16.35 25.87 16.19
N VAL A 184 -17.25 25.77 15.21
CA VAL A 184 -18.62 26.30 15.33
C VAL A 184 -19.46 25.55 16.38
N MET A 185 -19.19 24.26 16.60
CA MET A 185 -19.91 23.43 17.58
C MET A 185 -19.37 23.59 19.01
N GLU A 186 -18.12 24.01 19.16
CA GLU A 186 -17.43 24.09 20.45
C GLU A 186 -18.16 24.93 21.52
N PRO A 187 -18.75 26.10 21.22
CA PRO A 187 -19.51 26.86 22.23
C PRO A 187 -20.71 26.09 22.81
N TYR A 188 -21.23 25.09 22.09
CA TYR A 188 -22.42 24.32 22.48
C TYR A 188 -22.07 22.97 23.11
N ALA A 189 -21.06 22.29 22.56
CA ALA A 189 -20.67 20.94 22.98
C ALA A 189 -19.42 20.92 23.88
N GLY A 190 -18.70 22.03 23.99
CA GLY A 190 -17.43 22.12 24.70
C GLY A 190 -16.45 21.05 24.23
N ILE A 191 -15.83 20.36 25.17
CA ILE A 191 -14.88 19.29 24.90
C ILE A 191 -15.49 18.08 24.15
N ALA A 192 -16.80 17.86 24.25
CA ALA A 192 -17.47 16.77 23.54
C ALA A 192 -17.38 16.91 22.02
N THR A 193 -17.07 18.12 21.52
CA THR A 193 -16.76 18.39 20.11
C THR A 193 -15.72 17.43 19.54
N LEU A 194 -14.68 17.08 20.30
CA LEU A 194 -13.67 16.11 19.87
C LEU A 194 -14.28 14.74 19.56
N ALA A 195 -15.16 14.24 20.44
CA ALA A 195 -15.84 12.97 20.24
C ALA A 195 -16.85 13.04 19.08
N ILE A 196 -17.54 14.17 18.92
CA ILE A 196 -18.48 14.39 17.81
C ILE A 196 -17.73 14.39 16.47
N LEU A 197 -16.57 15.06 16.37
CA LEU A 197 -15.73 15.09 15.16
C LEU A 197 -15.16 13.71 14.80
N MET A 198 -14.97 12.82 15.77
CA MET A 198 -14.52 11.45 15.50
C MET A 198 -15.52 10.63 14.71
N VAL A 199 -16.82 10.88 14.86
CA VAL A 199 -17.86 10.12 14.14
C VAL A 199 -17.71 10.25 12.61
N PRO A 200 -17.73 11.45 12.00
CA PRO A 200 -17.54 11.59 10.56
C PRO A 200 -16.14 11.15 10.11
N VAL A 201 -15.09 11.39 10.91
CA VAL A 201 -13.73 10.93 10.59
C VAL A 201 -13.66 9.39 10.54
N ALA A 202 -14.26 8.70 11.50
CA ALA A 202 -14.31 7.24 11.54
C ALA A 202 -15.14 6.66 10.39
N ILE A 203 -16.31 7.25 10.11
CA ILE A 203 -17.17 6.84 8.98
C ILE A 203 -16.42 7.00 7.66
N LEU A 204 -15.78 8.15 7.43
CA LEU A 204 -15.05 8.41 6.18
C LEU A 204 -13.84 7.47 6.05
N THR A 205 -13.09 7.28 7.13
CA THR A 205 -11.96 6.33 7.17
C THR A 205 -12.43 4.91 6.84
N TYR A 206 -13.52 4.45 7.47
CA TYR A 206 -14.09 3.14 7.21
C TYR A 206 -14.59 3.02 5.77
N MET A 207 -15.33 4.02 5.28
CA MET A 207 -15.93 4.03 3.95
C MET A 207 -14.87 3.95 2.86
N ILE A 208 -13.82 4.78 2.93
CA ILE A 208 -12.75 4.75 1.91
C ILE A 208 -11.99 3.42 1.97
N ARG A 209 -11.71 2.90 3.17
CA ARG A 209 -11.03 1.60 3.31
C ARG A 209 -11.88 0.44 2.80
N SER A 210 -13.19 0.46 3.05
CA SER A 210 -14.14 -0.53 2.57
C SER A 210 -14.26 -0.46 1.05
N PHE A 211 -14.41 0.74 0.50
CA PHE A 211 -14.47 0.99 -0.94
C PHE A 211 -13.21 0.49 -1.66
N ASN A 212 -12.02 0.81 -1.14
CA ASN A 212 -10.76 0.31 -1.70
C ASN A 212 -10.69 -1.21 -1.66
N ARG A 213 -11.06 -1.84 -0.54
CA ARG A 213 -11.11 -3.31 -0.43
C ARG A 213 -12.06 -3.92 -1.46
N LEU A 214 -13.23 -3.32 -1.65
CA LEU A 214 -14.24 -3.75 -2.62
C LEU A 214 -13.76 -3.61 -4.06
N GLN A 215 -13.17 -2.47 -4.44
CA GLN A 215 -12.62 -2.26 -5.77
C GLN A 215 -11.53 -3.29 -6.10
N TRP A 216 -10.65 -3.57 -5.13
CA TRP A 216 -9.62 -4.58 -5.30
C TRP A 216 -10.20 -5.98 -5.45
N ALA A 217 -11.14 -6.39 -4.60
CA ALA A 217 -11.79 -7.68 -4.71
C ALA A 217 -12.52 -7.86 -6.06
N ASN A 218 -13.22 -6.83 -6.52
CA ASN A 218 -13.90 -6.84 -7.81
C ASN A 218 -12.92 -6.96 -8.98
N ARG A 219 -11.80 -6.26 -8.92
CA ARG A 219 -10.77 -6.34 -9.96
C ARG A 219 -10.16 -7.73 -10.05
N ILE A 220 -9.84 -8.35 -8.91
CA ILE A 220 -9.37 -9.76 -8.86
C ILE A 220 -10.39 -10.67 -9.53
N ASN A 221 -11.67 -10.54 -9.16
CA ASN A 221 -12.73 -11.37 -9.71
C ASN A 221 -12.86 -11.22 -11.23
N GLN A 222 -12.88 -9.99 -11.76
CA GLN A 222 -12.97 -9.74 -13.20
C GLN A 222 -11.81 -10.36 -13.97
N THR A 223 -10.57 -10.14 -13.52
CA THR A 223 -9.41 -10.72 -14.21
C THR A 223 -9.35 -12.24 -14.06
N CYS A 224 -9.79 -12.81 -12.92
CA CYS A 224 -9.91 -14.26 -12.77
C CYS A 224 -10.95 -14.86 -13.74
N MET A 225 -12.07 -14.16 -13.99
CA MET A 225 -13.05 -14.60 -15.00
C MET A 225 -12.48 -14.59 -16.42
N GLU A 226 -11.69 -13.59 -16.77
CA GLU A 226 -10.97 -13.54 -18.06
C GLU A 226 -9.95 -14.69 -18.18
N LEU A 227 -9.21 -14.96 -17.09
CA LEU A 227 -8.21 -16.03 -17.04
C LEU A 227 -8.83 -17.43 -17.07
N ALA A 228 -10.02 -17.62 -16.52
CA ALA A 228 -10.72 -18.90 -16.53
C ALA A 228 -11.05 -19.40 -17.95
N GLY A 229 -11.13 -18.50 -18.93
CA GLY A 229 -11.30 -18.84 -20.35
C GLY A 229 -9.99 -19.11 -21.10
N SER A 230 -8.84 -18.80 -20.51
CA SER A 230 -7.53 -19.03 -21.13
C SER A 230 -7.11 -20.48 -20.97
N LYS A 231 -6.77 -21.13 -22.09
CA LYS A 231 -6.18 -22.49 -22.09
C LYS A 231 -4.66 -22.49 -21.94
N GLU A 232 -4.02 -21.33 -22.10
CA GLU A 232 -2.56 -21.22 -22.02
C GLU A 232 -2.11 -20.90 -20.58
N LEU A 233 -1.49 -21.88 -19.92
CA LEU A 233 -0.88 -21.73 -18.58
C LEU A 233 0.05 -20.51 -18.50
N ARG A 234 0.86 -20.27 -19.55
CA ARG A 234 1.79 -19.13 -19.61
C ARG A 234 1.07 -17.79 -19.49
N VAL A 235 -0.11 -17.65 -20.11
CA VAL A 235 -0.92 -16.42 -20.03
C VAL A 235 -1.46 -16.23 -18.61
N ILE A 236 -1.95 -17.30 -17.99
CA ILE A 236 -2.45 -17.29 -16.61
C ILE A 236 -1.34 -16.89 -15.64
N TYR A 237 -0.16 -17.48 -15.75
CA TYR A 237 0.98 -17.13 -14.92
C TYR A 237 1.41 -15.67 -15.12
N LYS A 238 1.59 -15.21 -16.36
CA LYS A 238 2.03 -13.84 -16.66
C LYS A 238 1.07 -12.80 -16.11
N ARG A 239 -0.24 -13.01 -16.26
CA ARG A 239 -1.29 -12.09 -15.76
C ARG A 239 -1.42 -12.13 -14.25
N THR A 240 -1.36 -13.31 -13.64
CA THR A 240 -1.35 -13.44 -12.17
C THR A 240 -0.14 -12.74 -11.57
N PHE A 241 1.03 -12.91 -12.19
CA PHE A 241 2.25 -12.25 -11.79
C PHE A 241 2.14 -10.72 -11.88
N ALA A 242 1.65 -10.20 -13.01
CA ALA A 242 1.43 -8.76 -13.19
C ALA A 242 0.45 -8.19 -12.15
N MET A 243 -0.64 -8.89 -11.86
CA MET A 243 -1.56 -8.53 -10.78
C MET A 243 -0.84 -8.51 -9.43
N ALA A 244 -0.09 -9.56 -9.10
CA ALA A 244 0.58 -9.66 -7.81
C ALA A 244 1.61 -8.52 -7.60
N GLN A 245 2.32 -8.12 -8.65
CA GLN A 245 3.21 -6.95 -8.62
C GLN A 245 2.44 -5.64 -8.41
N GLU A 246 1.34 -5.44 -9.15
CA GLU A 246 0.49 -4.26 -9.01
C GLU A 246 -0.12 -4.14 -7.61
N PHE A 247 -0.62 -5.23 -7.04
CA PHE A 247 -1.20 -5.25 -5.69
C PHE A 247 -0.22 -4.90 -4.58
N THR A 248 1.06 -5.16 -4.82
CA THR A 248 2.08 -4.99 -3.81
C THR A 248 2.97 -3.80 -4.04
N ASP A 249 2.80 -3.05 -5.14
CA ASP A 249 3.77 -2.08 -5.65
C ASP A 249 5.19 -2.66 -5.67
N SER A 250 5.31 -3.95 -6.02
CA SER A 250 6.61 -4.63 -6.07
C SER A 250 7.22 -4.44 -7.46
N PRO A 251 8.38 -3.78 -7.58
CA PRO A 251 9.02 -3.58 -8.87
C PRO A 251 9.56 -4.88 -9.47
N SER A 252 9.68 -5.92 -8.65
CA SER A 252 10.37 -7.15 -9.02
C SER A 252 9.70 -8.39 -8.42
N GLY A 253 9.83 -9.49 -9.14
CA GLY A 253 9.27 -10.79 -8.78
C GLY A 253 9.69 -11.87 -9.77
N MET A 254 9.49 -13.13 -9.39
CA MET A 254 9.67 -14.29 -10.27
C MET A 254 8.61 -15.36 -9.95
N LEU A 255 8.32 -16.20 -10.93
CA LEU A 255 7.55 -17.42 -10.72
C LEU A 255 8.49 -18.58 -10.46
N LEU A 256 8.24 -19.36 -9.41
CA LEU A 256 8.96 -20.57 -9.07
C LEU A 256 8.08 -21.78 -9.40
N GLU A 257 8.37 -22.46 -10.51
CA GLU A 257 7.64 -23.66 -10.93
C GLU A 257 8.23 -24.91 -10.25
N LEU A 258 7.38 -25.71 -9.61
CA LEU A 258 7.82 -26.95 -8.98
C LEU A 258 8.17 -28.00 -10.05
N GLN A 259 9.36 -28.56 -9.95
CA GLN A 259 9.83 -29.64 -10.82
C GLN A 259 9.58 -31.01 -10.17
N GLY A 260 9.58 -32.07 -10.98
CA GLY A 260 9.31 -33.44 -10.51
C GLY A 260 10.34 -33.99 -9.50
N ASP A 261 11.52 -33.37 -9.40
CA ASP A 261 12.56 -33.69 -8.42
C ASP A 261 12.41 -32.92 -7.09
N GLY A 262 11.36 -32.10 -6.95
CA GLY A 262 11.10 -31.28 -5.77
C GLY A 262 11.88 -29.97 -5.73
N THR A 263 12.65 -29.64 -6.77
CA THR A 263 13.31 -28.34 -6.93
C THR A 263 12.37 -27.33 -7.55
N TYR A 264 12.63 -26.04 -7.34
CA TYR A 264 11.89 -24.97 -7.99
C TYR A 264 12.71 -24.35 -9.12
N ARG A 265 12.10 -24.20 -10.29
CA ARG A 265 12.68 -23.48 -11.43
C ARG A 265 12.14 -22.07 -11.47
N GLY A 266 13.01 -21.09 -11.28
CA GLY A 266 12.69 -19.67 -11.38
C GLY A 266 12.55 -19.21 -12.82
N ALA A 267 11.43 -18.60 -13.15
CA ALA A 267 11.17 -17.94 -14.42
C ALA A 267 10.91 -16.44 -14.18
N ASP A 268 11.55 -15.61 -15.00
CA ASP A 268 11.22 -14.18 -15.07
C ASP A 268 9.81 -13.98 -15.69
N PRO A 269 9.25 -12.75 -15.67
CA PRO A 269 7.91 -12.46 -16.21
C PRO A 269 7.77 -12.78 -17.72
N GLU A 270 8.88 -12.87 -18.43
CA GLU A 270 8.99 -13.23 -19.84
C GLU A 270 9.14 -14.75 -20.05
N GLY A 271 9.31 -15.53 -18.98
CA GLY A 271 9.44 -16.98 -18.97
C GLY A 271 10.88 -17.48 -19.20
N ARG A 272 11.89 -16.61 -19.11
CA ARG A 272 13.29 -17.01 -19.18
C ARG A 272 13.66 -17.69 -17.87
N VAL A 273 14.27 -18.86 -17.98
CA VAL A 273 14.77 -19.61 -16.84
C VAL A 273 15.92 -18.82 -16.25
N VAL A 274 15.75 -18.41 -15.00
CA VAL A 274 16.78 -17.68 -14.26
C VAL A 274 17.62 -18.71 -13.51
N GLU A 275 17.02 -19.53 -12.65
CA GLU A 275 17.77 -20.44 -11.75
C GLU A 275 16.97 -21.65 -11.25
N GLN A 276 17.67 -22.66 -10.70
CA GLN A 276 17.09 -23.72 -9.86
C GLN A 276 17.33 -23.40 -8.38
N LEU A 277 16.28 -23.43 -7.56
CA LEU A 277 16.34 -23.19 -6.12
C LEU A 277 15.71 -24.31 -5.31
N THR A 278 16.33 -24.60 -4.17
CA THR A 278 15.75 -25.43 -3.11
C THR A 278 15.93 -24.71 -1.79
N HIS A 279 14.83 -24.47 -1.06
CA HIS A 279 14.89 -23.86 0.26
C HIS A 279 13.71 -24.35 1.13
N PRO A 280 13.92 -24.67 2.42
CA PRO A 280 12.85 -25.17 3.32
C PRO A 280 11.63 -24.24 3.39
N LEU A 281 11.86 -22.93 3.35
CA LEU A 281 10.80 -21.92 3.31
C LEU A 281 9.86 -22.07 2.10
N LEU A 282 10.37 -22.43 0.92
CA LEU A 282 9.56 -22.64 -0.28
C LEU A 282 8.66 -23.87 -0.09
N GLN A 283 9.24 -24.97 0.39
CA GLN A 283 8.52 -26.20 0.69
C GLN A 283 7.44 -25.96 1.76
N MET A 284 7.76 -25.24 2.84
CA MET A 284 6.81 -24.87 3.87
C MET A 284 5.69 -23.97 3.33
N THR A 285 6.01 -23.05 2.41
CA THR A 285 5.02 -22.18 1.78
C THR A 285 4.04 -22.99 0.93
N ALA A 286 4.54 -23.91 0.11
CA ALA A 286 3.69 -24.81 -0.68
C ALA A 286 2.86 -25.74 0.22
N ALA A 287 3.46 -26.37 1.23
CA ALA A 287 2.78 -27.31 2.12
C ALA A 287 1.71 -26.65 3.00
N SER A 288 1.98 -25.44 3.51
CA SER A 288 1.01 -24.70 4.33
C SER A 288 -0.12 -24.07 3.52
N ASN A 289 0.07 -23.90 2.21
CA ASN A 289 -0.80 -23.11 1.34
C ASN A 289 -1.12 -21.72 1.93
N GLN A 290 -0.12 -21.09 2.56
CA GLN A 290 -0.24 -19.76 3.12
C GLN A 290 0.80 -18.83 2.52
N VAL A 291 0.35 -17.63 2.13
CA VAL A 291 1.24 -16.54 1.76
C VAL A 291 2.16 -16.21 2.92
N GLN A 292 3.47 -16.17 2.69
CA GLN A 292 4.48 -15.85 3.70
C GLN A 292 5.14 -14.51 3.42
N ILE A 293 5.39 -13.73 4.46
CA ILE A 293 6.13 -12.46 4.38
C ILE A 293 7.41 -12.57 5.20
N LEU A 294 8.54 -12.29 4.55
CA LEU A 294 9.83 -12.10 5.18
C LEU A 294 10.15 -10.61 5.17
N HIS A 295 10.15 -9.98 6.34
CA HIS A 295 10.40 -8.55 6.45
C HIS A 295 11.88 -8.16 6.37
N ASN A 296 12.78 -9.09 6.73
CA ASN A 296 14.25 -8.92 6.70
C ASN A 296 14.87 -10.18 6.07
N ALA A 297 14.80 -10.27 4.74
CA ALA A 297 15.26 -11.43 3.98
C ALA A 297 16.77 -11.68 4.14
N ASP A 298 17.54 -10.61 4.29
CA ASP A 298 18.98 -10.62 4.59
C ASP A 298 19.34 -11.38 5.87
N LYS A 299 18.43 -11.43 6.85
CA LYS A 299 18.64 -12.08 8.15
C LYS A 299 18.01 -13.46 8.27
N SER A 300 17.15 -13.85 7.32
CA SER A 300 16.41 -15.11 7.40
C SER A 300 17.13 -16.29 6.76
N GLY A 301 18.31 -16.07 6.17
CA GLY A 301 19.04 -17.09 5.41
C GLY A 301 18.38 -17.43 4.06
N PHE A 302 17.27 -16.77 3.72
CA PHE A 302 16.57 -16.91 2.46
C PHE A 302 17.11 -15.86 1.47
N GLY A 303 17.95 -16.32 0.54
CA GLY A 303 18.49 -15.50 -0.54
C GLY A 303 17.96 -15.97 -1.89
N LEU A 304 17.59 -15.03 -2.73
CA LEU A 304 17.44 -15.25 -4.16
C LEU A 304 18.81 -14.95 -4.80
N PRO A 305 19.48 -15.90 -5.46
CA PRO A 305 20.78 -15.65 -6.05
C PRO A 305 20.68 -14.55 -7.13
N GLY A 306 21.71 -13.71 -7.22
CA GLY A 306 21.73 -12.54 -8.11
C GLY A 306 20.74 -11.42 -7.76
N VAL A 307 19.95 -11.56 -6.69
CA VAL A 307 18.91 -10.59 -6.32
C VAL A 307 19.17 -10.02 -4.93
N GLU A 308 19.31 -8.70 -4.86
CA GLU A 308 19.28 -8.00 -3.58
C GLU A 308 17.82 -7.82 -3.14
N ALA A 309 17.42 -8.56 -2.09
CA ALA A 309 16.11 -8.45 -1.48
C ALA A 309 16.24 -8.14 0.02
N ARG A 310 15.52 -7.13 0.51
CA ARG A 310 15.41 -6.85 1.96
C ARG A 310 14.09 -7.32 2.54
N SER A 311 13.03 -7.37 1.74
CA SER A 311 11.82 -8.10 2.09
C SER A 311 11.33 -8.94 0.92
N VAL A 312 10.71 -10.08 1.25
CA VAL A 312 10.20 -11.07 0.29
C VAL A 312 8.78 -11.44 0.67
N MET A 313 7.95 -11.69 -0.34
CA MET A 313 6.65 -12.34 -0.18
C MET A 313 6.60 -13.58 -1.07
N LEU A 314 6.21 -14.71 -0.46
CA LEU A 314 6.00 -15.96 -1.16
C LEU A 314 4.52 -16.27 -1.21
N ILE A 315 4.00 -16.52 -2.41
CA ILE A 315 2.58 -16.68 -2.70
C ILE A 315 2.40 -18.07 -3.33
N PRO A 316 1.90 -19.08 -2.59
CA PRO A 316 1.74 -20.42 -3.14
C PRO A 316 0.60 -20.47 -4.15
N LEU A 317 0.80 -21.13 -5.28
CA LEU A 317 -0.23 -21.50 -6.25
C LEU A 317 -0.45 -23.02 -6.10
N VAL A 318 -1.35 -23.39 -5.20
CA VAL A 318 -1.58 -24.79 -4.81
C VAL A 318 -3.04 -25.12 -5.05
N GLY A 319 -3.26 -26.05 -5.96
CA GLY A 319 -4.56 -26.65 -6.24
C GLY A 319 -4.93 -27.75 -5.25
N GLN A 320 -5.99 -28.49 -5.55
CA GLN A 320 -6.46 -29.61 -4.72
C GLN A 320 -5.48 -30.78 -4.74
N THR A 321 -4.93 -31.07 -5.92
CA THR A 321 -4.08 -32.25 -6.14
C THR A 321 -2.63 -31.90 -6.46
N ASN A 322 -2.37 -30.68 -6.98
CA ASN A 322 -1.07 -30.29 -7.49
C ASN A 322 -0.57 -28.96 -6.93
N VAL A 323 0.75 -28.85 -6.79
CA VAL A 323 1.45 -27.59 -6.52
C VAL A 323 1.91 -27.03 -7.86
N PHE A 324 1.26 -25.97 -8.33
CA PHE A 324 1.59 -25.32 -9.59
C PHE A 324 2.87 -24.47 -9.49
N GLY A 325 3.14 -23.90 -8.31
CA GLY A 325 4.36 -23.15 -8.06
C GLY A 325 4.22 -22.14 -6.93
N ILE A 326 5.15 -21.20 -6.88
CA ILE A 326 5.17 -20.10 -5.91
C ILE A 326 5.51 -18.81 -6.65
N ILE A 327 4.68 -17.78 -6.52
CA ILE A 327 5.08 -16.42 -6.94
C ILE A 327 5.92 -15.82 -5.82
N CYS A 328 7.14 -15.41 -6.16
CA CYS A 328 8.06 -14.76 -5.24
C CYS A 328 8.20 -13.28 -5.63
N LEU A 329 7.79 -12.38 -4.74
CA LEU A 329 7.94 -10.93 -4.91
C LEU A 329 8.97 -10.39 -3.92
N TRP A 330 9.72 -9.35 -4.28
CA TRP A 330 10.68 -8.76 -3.35
C TRP A 330 10.82 -7.25 -3.48
N LYS A 331 11.28 -6.62 -2.39
CA LYS A 331 11.58 -5.19 -2.32
C LYS A 331 12.93 -4.94 -1.66
N LEU A 332 13.56 -3.83 -2.06
CA LEU A 332 14.80 -3.31 -1.45
C LEU A 332 14.56 -2.65 -0.08
N SER A 333 13.31 -2.44 0.32
CA SER A 333 12.95 -1.96 1.65
C SER A 333 12.67 -3.13 2.60
N SER A 334 13.23 -3.08 3.81
CA SER A 334 12.79 -3.95 4.90
C SER A 334 11.33 -3.60 5.27
N HIS A 335 10.52 -4.61 5.59
CA HIS A 335 9.08 -4.47 5.84
C HIS A 335 8.27 -3.88 4.67
N GLY A 336 8.72 -4.09 3.43
CA GLY A 336 8.06 -3.58 2.22
C GLY A 336 6.68 -4.17 1.92
N PHE A 337 6.34 -5.30 2.56
CA PHE A 337 5.04 -5.96 2.47
C PHE A 337 4.28 -5.90 3.80
N ARG A 338 2.97 -5.70 3.73
CA ARG A 338 2.07 -5.58 4.90
C ARG A 338 1.10 -6.76 4.96
N LYS A 339 0.49 -6.98 6.13
CA LYS A 339 -0.56 -8.00 6.32
C LYS A 339 -1.73 -7.84 5.35
N ALA A 340 -2.11 -6.59 5.02
CA ALA A 340 -3.12 -6.32 4.01
C ALA A 340 -2.78 -6.92 2.63
N HIS A 341 -1.51 -6.87 2.22
CA HIS A 341 -1.06 -7.51 0.97
C HIS A 341 -1.14 -9.04 1.07
N GLN A 342 -0.82 -9.62 2.23
CA GLN A 342 -0.93 -11.05 2.47
C GLN A 342 -2.36 -11.56 2.29
N ASP A 343 -3.34 -10.86 2.89
CA ASP A 343 -4.75 -11.24 2.82
C ASP A 343 -5.28 -11.13 1.38
N GLN A 344 -4.91 -10.07 0.66
CA GLN A 344 -5.30 -9.84 -0.73
C GLN A 344 -4.69 -10.88 -1.68
N LEU A 345 -3.39 -11.17 -1.54
CA LEU A 345 -2.72 -12.14 -2.40
C LEU A 345 -3.06 -13.57 -2.06
N ARG A 346 -3.45 -13.87 -0.81
CA ARG A 346 -4.05 -15.16 -0.47
C ARG A 346 -5.33 -15.37 -1.26
N PHE A 347 -6.21 -14.36 -1.32
CA PHE A 347 -7.43 -14.44 -2.11
C PHE A 347 -7.14 -14.63 -3.62
N LEU A 348 -6.21 -13.84 -4.18
CA LEU A 348 -5.78 -14.00 -5.59
C LEU A 348 -5.23 -15.41 -5.85
N ALA A 349 -4.32 -15.89 -4.99
CA ALA A 349 -3.70 -17.21 -5.13
C ALA A 349 -4.73 -18.34 -5.12
N SER A 350 -5.73 -18.27 -4.22
CA SER A 350 -6.81 -19.26 -4.17
C SER A 350 -7.63 -19.27 -5.47
N GLN A 351 -8.01 -18.10 -5.99
CA GLN A 351 -8.78 -18.01 -7.24
C GLN A 351 -8.00 -18.54 -8.43
N VAL A 352 -6.72 -18.18 -8.53
CA VAL A 352 -5.85 -18.62 -9.63
C VAL A 352 -5.56 -20.11 -9.53
N SER A 353 -5.37 -20.67 -8.34
CA SER A 353 -5.14 -22.10 -8.15
C SER A 353 -6.33 -22.94 -8.63
N ILE A 354 -7.57 -22.47 -8.43
CA ILE A 354 -8.77 -23.12 -8.98
C ILE A 354 -8.76 -23.10 -10.52
N ILE A 355 -8.34 -21.98 -11.13
CA ILE A 355 -8.23 -21.85 -12.59
C ILE A 355 -7.14 -22.78 -13.14
N LEU A 356 -6.01 -22.90 -12.46
CA LEU A 356 -4.91 -23.78 -12.83
C LEU A 356 -5.30 -25.26 -12.70
N ASP A 357 -5.97 -25.65 -11.61
CA ASP A 357 -6.54 -27.00 -11.44
C ASP A 357 -7.46 -27.36 -12.58
N ARG A 358 -8.40 -26.45 -12.89
CA ARG A 358 -9.33 -26.67 -13.99
C ARG A 358 -8.57 -26.91 -15.29
N ASN A 359 -7.64 -26.03 -15.65
CA ASN A 359 -6.87 -26.17 -16.89
C ASN A 359 -6.04 -27.46 -16.93
N HIS A 360 -5.41 -27.83 -15.82
CA HIS A 360 -4.64 -29.07 -15.74
C HIS A 360 -5.53 -30.31 -15.95
N VAL A 361 -6.70 -30.35 -15.31
CA VAL A 361 -7.69 -31.42 -15.51
C VAL A 361 -8.15 -31.48 -16.97
N TYR A 362 -8.39 -30.33 -17.62
CA TYR A 362 -8.75 -30.30 -19.05
C TYR A 362 -7.60 -30.82 -19.94
N GLU A 363 -6.35 -30.44 -19.67
CA GLU A 363 -5.18 -30.94 -20.40
C GLU A 363 -5.03 -32.46 -20.26
N GLU A 364 -5.21 -33.00 -19.05
CA GLU A 364 -5.17 -34.45 -18.81
C GLU A 364 -6.30 -35.17 -19.55
N LEU A 365 -7.52 -34.62 -19.52
CA LEU A 365 -8.66 -35.17 -20.26
C LEU A 365 -8.41 -35.17 -21.77
N GLU A 366 -7.87 -34.08 -22.32
CA GLU A 366 -7.54 -33.97 -23.74
C GLU A 366 -6.45 -34.99 -24.13
N ARG A 367 -5.37 -35.09 -23.33
CA ARG A 367 -4.33 -36.11 -23.54
C ARG A 367 -4.90 -37.53 -23.46
N ALA A 368 -5.73 -37.83 -22.47
CA ALA A 368 -6.33 -39.15 -22.29
C ALA A 368 -7.35 -39.52 -23.38
N ALA A 369 -8.07 -38.54 -23.93
CA ALA A 369 -8.95 -38.75 -25.07
C ALA A 369 -8.16 -39.06 -26.35
N VAL A 370 -6.98 -38.45 -26.48
CA VAL A 370 -6.14 -38.49 -27.68
C VAL A 370 -5.09 -39.61 -27.64
N THR A 371 -4.89 -40.27 -26.50
CA THR A 371 -3.94 -41.39 -26.33
C THR A 371 -4.64 -42.72 -26.04
N ASN A 372 -4.07 -43.83 -26.53
CA ASN A 372 -4.56 -45.17 -26.26
C ASN A 372 -4.03 -45.64 -24.89
N LYS A 373 -4.94 -45.91 -23.95
CA LYS A 373 -4.63 -46.31 -22.56
C LYS A 373 -3.74 -47.57 -22.44
N LEU A 374 -3.73 -48.46 -23.44
CA LEU A 374 -2.92 -49.69 -23.42
C LEU A 374 -1.46 -49.47 -23.84
N THR A 375 -1.16 -48.43 -24.62
CA THR A 375 0.17 -48.23 -25.21
C THR A 375 0.81 -46.89 -24.87
N GLY A 376 0.05 -45.93 -24.33
CA GLY A 376 0.52 -44.55 -24.07
C GLY A 376 0.78 -43.73 -25.34
N LEU A 377 0.54 -44.31 -26.52
CA LEU A 377 0.70 -43.66 -27.81
C LEU A 377 -0.58 -42.95 -28.25
N TYR A 378 -0.48 -42.01 -29.19
CA TYR A 378 -1.65 -41.35 -29.77
C TYR A 378 -2.63 -42.38 -30.36
N ASN A 379 -3.92 -42.12 -30.19
CA ASN A 379 -5.00 -42.96 -30.69
C ASN A 379 -5.10 -42.85 -32.23
N TYR A 380 -5.76 -43.83 -32.84
CA TYR A 380 -5.87 -43.92 -34.29
C TYR A 380 -6.56 -42.70 -34.93
N GLN A 381 -7.59 -42.13 -34.27
CA GLN A 381 -8.32 -40.96 -34.78
C GLN A 381 -7.43 -39.72 -34.84
N PHE A 382 -6.71 -39.41 -33.76
CA PHE A 382 -5.83 -38.24 -33.70
C PHE A 382 -4.67 -38.36 -34.70
N PHE A 383 -4.13 -39.55 -34.91
CA PHE A 383 -3.09 -39.78 -35.92
C PHE A 383 -3.59 -39.44 -37.33
N TYR A 384 -4.79 -39.92 -37.70
CA TYR A 384 -5.38 -39.66 -39.02
C TYR A 384 -5.78 -38.20 -39.21
N ASP A 385 -6.32 -37.55 -38.18
CA ASP A 385 -6.66 -36.12 -38.24
C ASP A 385 -5.41 -35.27 -38.44
N GLN A 386 -4.34 -35.55 -37.70
CA GLN A 386 -3.08 -34.83 -37.83
C GLN A 386 -2.38 -35.11 -39.17
N LEU A 387 -2.46 -36.34 -39.67
CA LEU A 387 -1.96 -36.73 -40.99
C LEU A 387 -2.68 -35.94 -42.09
N ASN A 388 -4.02 -35.92 -42.06
CA ASN A 388 -4.85 -35.19 -43.01
C ASN A 388 -4.58 -33.68 -42.97
N HIS A 389 -4.46 -33.10 -41.77
CA HIS A 389 -4.15 -31.68 -41.61
C HIS A 389 -2.76 -31.33 -42.18
N ARG A 390 -1.75 -32.19 -41.98
CA ARG A 390 -0.43 -31.99 -42.59
C ARG A 390 -0.44 -32.23 -44.09
N PHE A 391 -1.24 -33.18 -44.58
CA PHE A 391 -1.42 -33.43 -46.01
C PHE A 391 -2.01 -32.21 -46.71
N GLN A 392 -3.08 -31.62 -46.15
CA GLN A 392 -3.68 -30.39 -46.66
C GLN A 392 -2.70 -29.21 -46.62
N ALA A 393 -1.99 -29.01 -45.51
CA ALA A 393 -0.98 -27.96 -45.40
C ALA A 393 0.18 -28.13 -46.39
N ALA A 394 0.61 -29.38 -46.65
CA ALA A 394 1.62 -29.69 -47.65
C ALA A 394 1.10 -29.53 -49.08
N GLN A 395 -0.17 -29.84 -49.34
CA GLN A 395 -0.82 -29.66 -50.65
C GLN A 395 -0.94 -28.19 -51.01
N VAL A 396 -1.26 -27.33 -50.03
CA VAL A 396 -1.27 -25.86 -50.18
C VAL A 396 0.15 -25.30 -50.38
N ARG A 397 1.17 -25.86 -49.71
CA ARG A 397 2.57 -25.46 -49.93
C ARG A 397 3.16 -26.00 -51.24
N GLY A 398 2.72 -27.17 -51.68
CA GLY A 398 3.12 -27.82 -52.93
C GLY A 398 2.44 -27.25 -54.18
N THR A 399 1.51 -26.32 -54.05
CA THR A 399 0.88 -25.61 -55.19
C THR A 399 1.63 -24.34 -55.62
N ILE A 400 2.76 -23.99 -54.98
CA ILE A 400 3.66 -22.93 -55.46
C ILE A 400 4.90 -23.57 -56.07
N SER A 401 4.73 -24.14 -57.27
CA SER A 401 5.78 -24.26 -58.31
C SER A 401 5.29 -25.21 -59.39
N VAL A 402 4.60 -24.69 -60.42
CA VAL A 402 4.93 -24.94 -61.84
C VAL A 402 4.38 -23.76 -62.66
N CYS A 403 5.29 -23.15 -63.44
CA CYS A 403 5.18 -22.05 -64.40
C CYS A 403 5.14 -20.61 -63.85
#